data_AF-A0A2V9XZ19-F1
#
_entry.id   AF-A0A2V9XZ19-F1
#
_cell.length_a   1.000
_cell.length_b   1.000
_cell.length_c   1.000
_cell.angle_alpha   90.00
_cell.angle_beta   90.00
_cell.angle_gamma   90.00
#
_symmetry.space_group_name_H-M   'P 1'
#
loop_
_entity.id
_entity.type
_entity.pdbx_description
1 polymer ?
#
loop_
_entity_poly.entity_id
_entity_poly.type
_entity_poly.pdbx_seq_one_letter_code
_entity_poly.pdbx_strand_id
1 'polypeptide(L)' 'SLELAGEAGVKFNGVLCGRATWKEGIPVYAKQGAEAFRKWLQSEGVKNINNVNDRLKAASSWHSIYEVEPAMVGA' A
#
# COMPACT_ATOMS: atom_id res chain seq x y z
N SER A 1 11.36 -8.07 1.49
CA SER A 1 9.95 -7.63 1.48
C SER A 1 9.68 -6.86 2.77
N LEU A 2 8.45 -6.36 2.98
CA LEU A 2 8.09 -5.63 4.21
C LEU A 2 8.06 -6.54 5.44
N GLU A 3 7.69 -7.81 5.26
CA GLU A 3 7.70 -8.84 6.31
C GLU A 3 9.12 -9.03 6.86
N LEU A 4 10.09 -9.26 5.97
CA LEU A 4 11.48 -9.42 6.36
C LEU A 4 12.03 -8.18 7.08
N ALA A 5 11.65 -6.97 6.64
CA ALA A 5 12.06 -5.75 7.31
C ALA A 5 11.51 -5.68 8.75
N GLY A 6 10.24 -6.06 8.94
CA GLY A 6 9.62 -6.18 10.26
C GLY A 6 10.30 -7.24 11.14
N GLU A 7 10.54 -8.44 10.60
CA GLU A 7 11.22 -9.54 11.30
C GLU A 7 12.66 -9.19 11.71
N ALA A 8 13.36 -8.40 10.89
CA ALA A 8 14.70 -7.90 11.19
C ALA A 8 14.71 -6.71 12.17
N GLY A 9 13.55 -6.25 12.64
CA GLY A 9 13.43 -5.14 13.60
C GLY A 9 13.61 -3.74 12.99
N VAL A 10 13.56 -3.60 11.66
CA VAL A 10 13.69 -2.31 10.97
C VAL A 10 12.47 -1.45 11.26
N LYS A 11 12.69 -0.23 11.78
CA LYS A 11 11.63 0.73 12.12
C LYS A 11 11.22 1.60 10.93
N PHE A 12 10.80 0.99 9.83
CA PHE A 12 10.31 1.72 8.66
C PHE A 12 8.94 2.36 8.95
N ASN A 13 8.64 3.51 8.33
CA ASN A 13 7.46 4.31 8.68
C ASN A 13 6.33 4.30 7.64
N GLY A 14 6.48 3.50 6.59
CA GLY A 14 5.50 3.39 5.51
C GLY A 14 6.15 3.07 4.19
N VAL A 15 5.37 3.16 3.10
CA VAL A 15 5.82 2.95 1.73
C VAL A 15 5.14 3.90 0.76
N LEU A 16 5.82 4.20 -0.36
CA LEU A 16 5.19 4.73 -1.57
C LEU A 16 5.20 3.64 -2.65
N CYS A 17 4.18 2.78 -2.61
CA CYS A 17 4.08 1.61 -3.49
C CYS A 17 3.17 1.88 -4.68
N GLY A 18 3.78 2.08 -5.86
CA GLY A 18 3.06 2.27 -7.13
C GLY A 18 2.89 0.98 -7.91
N ARG A 19 3.92 0.62 -8.69
CA ARG A 19 3.85 -0.45 -9.70
C ARG A 19 3.37 -1.80 -9.16
N ALA A 20 3.72 -2.18 -7.94
CA ALA A 20 3.26 -3.45 -7.38
C ALA A 20 1.73 -3.51 -7.20
N THR A 21 1.07 -2.36 -7.10
CA THR A 21 -0.38 -2.26 -6.92
C THR A 21 -1.13 -2.29 -8.26
N TRP A 22 -0.62 -1.63 -9.31
CA TRP A 22 -1.40 -1.34 -10.52
C TRP A 22 -0.76 -1.74 -11.86
N LYS A 23 0.52 -2.13 -11.90
CA LYS A 23 1.25 -2.37 -13.18
C LYS A 23 0.56 -3.40 -14.07
N GLU A 24 0.07 -4.48 -13.48
CA GLU A 24 -0.57 -5.58 -14.22
C GLU A 24 -1.94 -5.19 -14.81
N GLY A 25 -2.52 -4.06 -14.39
CA GLY A 25 -3.72 -3.50 -15.01
C GLY A 25 -3.43 -2.63 -16.23
N ILE A 26 -2.18 -2.21 -16.47
CA ILE A 26 -1.83 -1.38 -17.64
C ILE A 26 -2.14 -2.08 -18.98
N PRO A 27 -1.85 -3.38 -19.18
CA PRO A 27 -2.28 -4.09 -20.37
C PRO A 27 -3.82 -4.15 -20.53
N VAL A 28 -4.57 -4.21 -19.42
CA VAL A 28 -6.05 -4.17 -19.46
C VAL A 28 -6.50 -2.81 -19.97
N TYR A 29 -5.94 -1.72 -19.43
CA TYR A 29 -6.23 -0.38 -19.92
C TYR A 29 -5.90 -0.22 -21.41
N ALA A 30 -4.68 -0.59 -21.83
CA ALA A 30 -4.21 -0.40 -23.19
C ALA A 30 -5.01 -1.20 -24.23
N LYS A 31 -5.53 -2.38 -23.86
CA LYS A 31 -6.26 -3.26 -24.79
C LYS A 31 -7.77 -3.16 -24.70
N GLN A 32 -8.31 -2.80 -23.53
CA GLN A 32 -9.75 -2.90 -23.22
C GLN A 32 -10.35 -1.56 -22.72
N GLY A 33 -9.53 -0.51 -22.58
CA GLY A 33 -9.98 0.83 -22.23
C GLY A 33 -10.22 1.07 -20.74
N ALA A 34 -10.65 2.29 -20.43
CA ALA A 34 -10.74 2.81 -19.06
C ALA A 34 -11.76 2.06 -18.17
N GLU A 35 -12.90 1.65 -18.73
CA GLU A 35 -13.94 0.96 -17.96
C GLU A 35 -13.47 -0.42 -17.49
N ALA A 36 -12.84 -1.20 -18.38
CA ALA A 36 -12.25 -2.49 -18.04
C ALA A 36 -11.13 -2.35 -17.00
N PHE A 37 -10.28 -1.33 -17.15
CA PHE A 37 -9.25 -1.03 -16.15
C PHE A 37 -9.85 -0.65 -14.79
N ARG A 38 -10.95 0.13 -14.76
CA ARG A 38 -11.64 0.45 -13.51
C ARG A 38 -12.19 -0.79 -12.82
N LYS A 39 -12.78 -1.73 -13.57
CA LYS A 39 -13.24 -3.03 -13.04
C LYS A 39 -12.07 -3.85 -12.49
N TRP A 40 -10.92 -3.86 -13.17
CA TRP A 40 -9.70 -4.51 -12.70
C TRP A 40 -9.15 -3.87 -11.42
N LEU A 41 -9.16 -2.54 -11.32
CA LEU A 41 -8.76 -1.83 -10.10
C LEU A 41 -9.64 -2.21 -8.92
N GLN A 42 -10.94 -2.36 -9.12
CA GLN A 42 -11.91 -2.76 -8.09
C GLN A 42 -11.77 -4.22 -7.63
N SER A 43 -11.07 -5.08 -8.40
CA SER A 43 -10.80 -6.47 -8.04
C SER A 43 -9.34 -6.70 -7.67
N GLU A 44 -8.48 -7.00 -8.64
CA GLU A 44 -7.06 -7.30 -8.43
C GLU A 44 -6.31 -6.10 -7.86
N GLY A 45 -6.66 -4.87 -8.26
CA GLY A 45 -6.08 -3.66 -7.67
C GLY A 45 -6.33 -3.56 -6.16
N VAL A 46 -7.59 -3.76 -5.72
CA VAL A 46 -7.98 -3.80 -4.30
C VAL A 46 -7.29 -4.94 -3.56
N LYS A 47 -7.22 -6.13 -4.15
CA LYS A 47 -6.48 -7.27 -3.58
C LYS A 47 -4.99 -6.95 -3.39
N ASN A 48 -4.35 -6.31 -4.36
CA ASN A 48 -2.94 -5.94 -4.27
C ASN A 48 -2.69 -4.89 -3.17
N ILE A 49 -3.52 -3.84 -3.08
CA ILE A 49 -3.35 -2.84 -2.02
C ILE A 49 -3.65 -3.40 -0.63
N ASN A 50 -4.62 -4.32 -0.50
CA ASN A 50 -4.89 -4.99 0.78
C ASN A 50 -3.71 -5.86 1.22
N ASN A 51 -3.05 -6.55 0.29
CA ASN A 51 -1.79 -7.24 0.60
C ASN A 51 -0.75 -6.25 1.15
N VAL A 52 -0.53 -5.11 0.51
CA VAL A 52 0.40 -4.08 1.00
C VAL A 52 -0.01 -3.58 2.39
N ASN A 53 -1.29 -3.27 2.59
CA ASN A 53 -1.84 -2.78 3.87
C ASN A 53 -1.63 -3.79 5.01
N ASP A 54 -1.82 -5.08 4.75
CA ASP A 54 -1.58 -6.13 5.74
C ASP A 54 -0.11 -6.16 6.18
N ARG A 55 0.82 -5.96 5.25
CA ARG A 55 2.26 -5.93 5.55
C ARG A 55 2.67 -4.63 6.23
N LEU A 56 1.98 -3.53 5.97
CA LEU A 56 2.21 -2.24 6.63
C LEU A 56 1.87 -2.27 8.12
N LYS A 57 1.17 -3.29 8.63
CA LYS A 57 0.98 -3.50 10.08
C LYS A 57 2.29 -3.63 10.84
N ALA A 58 3.39 -3.99 10.19
CA ALA A 58 4.73 -4.02 10.79
C ALA A 58 5.44 -2.65 10.83
N ALA A 59 4.88 -1.61 10.20
CA ALA A 59 5.46 -0.28 10.18
C ALA A 59 5.37 0.40 11.56
N SER A 60 6.28 1.33 11.81
CA SER A 60 6.30 2.17 13.02
C SER A 60 5.87 3.60 12.71
N SER A 61 5.14 4.24 13.62
CA SER A 61 4.71 5.63 13.42
C SER A 61 5.90 6.57 13.26
N TRP A 62 5.87 7.43 12.23
CA TRP A 62 6.88 8.47 12.00
C TRP A 62 6.86 9.55 13.10
N HIS A 63 5.74 9.71 13.82
CA HIS A 63 5.57 10.69 14.89
C HIS A 63 6.65 10.56 15.99
N SER A 64 7.07 9.34 16.29
CA SER A 64 8.13 9.05 17.27
C SER A 64 9.49 9.67 16.93
N ILE A 65 9.75 9.96 15.65
CA ILE A 65 11.00 10.59 15.19
C ILE A 65 11.03 12.08 15.57
N TYR A 66 9.86 12.71 15.65
CA TYR A 66 9.72 14.15 15.90
C TYR A 66 9.09 14.46 17.26
N GLU A 67 8.89 13.46 18.12
CA GLU A 67 8.29 13.62 19.46
C GLU A 67 6.93 14.33 19.43
N VAL A 68 6.16 14.09 18.38
CA VAL A 68 4.80 14.63 18.21
C VAL A 68 3.77 13.54 18.50
N GLU A 69 2.60 13.91 18.99
CA GLU A 69 1.48 12.97 19.17
C GLU A 69 0.70 12.80 17.85
N PRO A 70 0.16 11.60 17.56
CA PRO A 70 -0.76 11.43 16.45
C PRO A 70 -1.98 12.34 16.62
N ALA A 71 -2.37 13.04 15.56
CA ALA A 71 -3.64 13.75 15.55
C ALA A 71 -4.78 12.75 15.78
N MET A 72 -5.67 13.04 16.72
CA MET A 72 -6.87 12.24 16.98
C MET A 72 -7.73 12.24 15.70
N VAL A 73 -7.80 11.11 15.00
CA VAL A 73 -8.75 10.93 13.90
C VAL A 73 -10.12 10.74 14.53
N GLY A 74 -11.00 11.73 14.35
CA GLY A 74 -12.34 11.77 14.95
C GLY A 74 -13.21 10.56 14.63
N ALA A 75 -14.09 10.25 15.60
CA ALA A 75 -15.06 9.16 15.62
C ALA A 75 -16.04 9.15 14.45
#